data_AF-A0A9W9UMY3-F1
#
_entry.id   AF-A0A9W9UMY3-F1
#
_cell.length_a   1.000
_cell.length_b   1.000
_cell.length_c   1.000
_cell.angle_alpha   90.00
_cell.angle_beta   90.00
_cell.angle_gamma   90.00
#
_symmetry.space_group_name_H-M   'P 1'
#
loop_
_entity.id
_entity.type
_entity.pdbx_description
1 polymer ?
#
loop_
_entity_poly.entity_id
_entity_poly.type
_entity_poly.pdbx_seq_one_letter_code
_entity_poly.pdbx_strand_id
1 'polypeptide(L)'
;MEEELQDKIGYHLQSPAILREALQPSGTAPLQGNKRLALVGDWALALSVLDKSYQHNETIKASCSKRSNHQYTRASALEAILGAVWFDSNMDIHAVDRVRKKLGLDP
;
A
#
# COMPACT_ATOMS: atom_id res chain seq x y z
N MET A 1 -12.82 10.94 -11.90
CA MET A 1 -12.35 10.84 -10.50
C MET A 1 -11.41 9.65 -10.31
N GLU A 2 -11.78 8.41 -10.67
CA GLU A 2 -10.89 7.24 -10.55
C GLU A 2 -9.67 7.30 -11.48
N GLU A 3 -9.80 7.84 -12.70
CA GLU A 3 -8.69 8.00 -13.65
C GLU A 3 -7.66 9.04 -13.19
N GLU A 4 -8.09 10.23 -12.77
CA GLU A 4 -7.18 11.28 -12.25
C GLU A 4 -6.32 10.79 -11.07
N LEU A 5 -6.88 9.94 -10.21
CA LEU A 5 -6.13 9.34 -9.11
C LEU A 5 -5.10 8.33 -9.64
N GLN A 6 -5.48 7.49 -10.60
CA GLN A 6 -4.59 6.52 -11.24
C GLN A 6 -3.42 7.20 -11.96
N ASP A 7 -3.67 8.33 -12.63
CA ASP A 7 -2.64 9.19 -13.21
C ASP A 7 -1.70 9.76 -12.14
N LYS A 8 -2.27 10.21 -11.01
CA LYS A 8 -1.50 10.78 -9.90
C LYS A 8 -0.59 9.75 -9.22
N ILE A 9 -1.05 8.51 -9.05
CA ILE A 9 -0.23 7.41 -8.51
C ILE A 9 0.68 6.77 -9.57
N GLY A 10 0.45 7.07 -10.85
CA GLY A 10 1.22 6.52 -11.98
C GLY A 10 1.00 5.04 -12.21
N TYR A 11 -0.17 4.51 -11.82
CA TYR A 11 -0.54 3.10 -11.97
C TYR A 11 -2.02 3.00 -12.32
N HIS A 12 -2.31 2.26 -13.39
CA HIS A 12 -3.66 1.96 -13.83
C HIS A 12 -4.03 0.56 -13.38
N LEU A 13 -5.05 0.45 -12.53
CA LEU A 13 -5.57 -0.82 -12.05
C LEU A 13 -6.36 -1.52 -13.16
N GLN A 14 -6.15 -2.82 -13.28
CA GLN A 14 -6.93 -3.65 -14.19
C GLN A 14 -8.38 -3.77 -13.70
N SER A 15 -8.57 -3.84 -12.39
CA SER A 15 -9.89 -3.93 -11.77
C SER A 15 -10.31 -2.63 -11.07
N PRO A 16 -11.26 -1.85 -11.63
CA PRO A 16 -11.78 -0.64 -10.98
C PRO A 16 -12.52 -0.96 -9.67
N ALA A 17 -13.00 -2.20 -9.49
CA ALA A 17 -13.65 -2.63 -8.25
C ALA A 17 -12.69 -2.61 -7.05
N ILE A 18 -11.41 -2.96 -7.28
CA ILE A 18 -10.38 -2.95 -6.23
C ILE A 18 -10.08 -1.50 -5.81
N LEU A 19 -10.03 -0.56 -6.76
CA LEU A 19 -9.84 0.86 -6.46
C LEU A 19 -10.99 1.42 -5.61
N ARG A 20 -12.23 1.04 -5.95
CA ARG A 20 -13.41 1.43 -5.18
C ARG A 20 -13.36 0.91 -3.76
N GLU A 21 -12.97 -0.35 -3.57
CA GLU A 21 -12.80 -0.93 -2.24
C GLU A 21 -11.71 -0.19 -1.44
N ALA A 22 -10.59 0.16 -2.08
CA ALA A 22 -9.49 0.89 -1.43
C ALA A 22 -9.89 2.31 -0.97
N LEU A 23 -10.76 2.97 -1.74
CA LEU A 23 -11.28 4.30 -1.43
C LEU A 23 -12.46 4.29 -0.45
N GLN A 24 -13.10 3.14 -0.24
CA GLN A 24 -14.26 3.04 0.65
C GLN A 24 -13.84 3.13 2.13
N PRO A 25 -14.34 4.13 2.89
CA PRO A 25 -13.99 4.26 4.30
C PRO A 25 -14.47 3.06 5.12
N SER A 26 -13.58 2.58 6.00
CA SER A 26 -13.95 1.63 7.05
C SER A 26 -15.05 2.17 7.96
N GLY A 27 -16.08 1.35 8.23
CA GLY A 27 -17.18 1.70 9.15
C GLY A 27 -18.53 1.92 8.45
N THR A 28 -18.56 1.82 7.12
CA THR A 28 -19.79 1.76 6.33
C THR A 28 -20.29 0.31 6.27
N ALA A 29 -21.26 -0.06 7.10
CA ALA A 29 -21.89 -1.39 7.04
C ALA A 29 -22.55 -1.61 5.65
N PRO A 30 -22.48 -2.82 5.04
CA PRO A 30 -22.09 -4.12 5.60
C PRO A 30 -20.66 -4.59 5.24
N LEU A 31 -19.88 -3.80 4.51
CA LEU A 31 -18.56 -4.19 4.01
C LEU A 31 -17.46 -3.62 4.94
N GLN A 32 -16.39 -4.39 5.18
CA GLN A 32 -15.26 -3.96 6.01
C GLN A 32 -14.50 -2.74 5.44
N GLY A 33 -14.93 -2.22 4.29
CA GLY A 33 -14.33 -1.13 3.54
C GLY A 33 -12.89 -1.46 3.16
N ASN A 34 -12.07 -0.42 3.10
CA ASN A 34 -10.66 -0.51 2.73
C ASN A 34 -9.75 -1.24 3.75
N LYS A 35 -10.28 -1.77 4.87
CA LYS A 35 -9.48 -2.40 5.92
C LYS A 35 -8.63 -3.56 5.43
N ARG A 36 -9.21 -4.46 4.64
CA ARG A 36 -8.50 -5.66 4.17
C ARG A 36 -7.37 -5.28 3.22
N LEU A 37 -7.64 -4.38 2.28
CA LEU A 37 -6.62 -3.85 1.38
C LEU A 37 -5.54 -3.05 2.13
N ALA A 38 -5.90 -2.29 3.18
CA ALA A 38 -4.91 -1.59 4.00
C ALA A 38 -3.96 -2.56 4.72
N LEU A 39 -4.48 -3.68 5.24
CA LEU A 39 -3.63 -4.72 5.84
C LEU A 39 -2.69 -5.36 4.81
N VAL A 40 -3.18 -5.62 3.59
CA VAL A 40 -2.34 -6.09 2.48
C VAL A 40 -1.25 -5.06 2.15
N GLY A 41 -1.62 -3.77 2.12
CA GLY A 41 -0.71 -2.67 1.86
C GLY A 41 0.39 -2.50 2.91
N ASP A 42 0.08 -2.65 4.19
CA ASP A 42 1.10 -2.63 5.26
C ASP A 42 2.13 -3.77 5.08
N TRP A 43 1.66 -4.96 4.68
CA TRP A 43 2.58 -6.07 4.41
C TRP A 43 3.44 -5.83 3.17
N ALA A 44 2.83 -5.35 2.08
CA ALA A 44 3.56 -5.00 0.85
C ALA A 44 4.59 -3.91 1.11
N LEU A 45 4.26 -2.89 1.91
CA LEU A 45 5.20 -1.84 2.28
C LEU A 45 6.38 -2.39 3.09
N ALA A 46 6.11 -3.28 4.06
CA ALA A 46 7.14 -3.94 4.85
C ALA A 46 8.08 -4.77 3.98
N LEU A 47 7.52 -5.54 3.05
CA LEU A 47 8.28 -6.37 2.13
C LEU A 47 9.19 -5.53 1.24
N SER A 48 8.68 -4.41 0.72
CA SER A 48 9.45 -3.49 -0.13
C SER A 48 10.65 -2.90 0.63
N VAL A 49 10.49 -2.54 1.91
CA VAL A 49 11.60 -2.06 2.74
C VAL A 49 12.64 -3.17 2.96
N LEU A 50 12.18 -4.40 3.22
CA LEU A 50 13.06 -5.55 3.42
C LEU A 50 13.81 -5.93 2.13
N ASP A 51 13.16 -5.91 0.98
CA ASP A 51 13.76 -6.22 -0.33
C ASP A 51 14.91 -5.26 -0.66
N LYS A 52 14.68 -3.94 -0.49
CA LYS A 52 15.75 -2.94 -0.66
C LYS A 52 16.94 -3.19 0.27
N SER A 53 16.67 -3.49 1.54
CA SER A 53 17.72 -3.75 2.52
C SER A 53 18.53 -5.01 2.19
N TYR A 54 17.86 -6.08 1.72
CA TYR A 54 18.52 -7.30 1.28
C TYR A 54 19.42 -7.06 0.07
N GLN A 55 18.95 -6.30 -0.92
CA GLN A 55 19.71 -5.98 -2.14
C GLN A 55 20.97 -5.15 -1.85
N HIS A 56 20.96 -4.27 -0.85
CA HIS A 56 22.09 -3.38 -0.54
C HIS A 56 23.07 -3.96 0.50
N ASN A 57 22.86 -5.21 0.96
CA ASN A 57 23.63 -5.84 2.04
C ASN A 57 23.82 -4.91 3.25
N GLU A 58 22.84 -4.05 3.50
CA GLU A 58 22.86 -3.16 4.64
C GLU A 58 22.69 -4.03 5.88
N THR A 59 23.58 -3.87 6.86
CA THR A 59 23.37 -4.49 8.17
C THR A 59 22.00 -4.03 8.63
N ILE A 60 21.09 -4.97 8.90
CA ILE A 60 19.78 -4.69 9.46
C ILE A 60 20.01 -3.97 10.79
N LYS A 61 20.22 -2.65 10.76
CA LYS A 61 20.07 -1.78 11.93
C LYS A 61 18.58 -1.73 12.11
N ALA A 62 18.05 -2.83 12.65
CA ALA A 62 16.64 -3.14 12.82
C ALA A 62 15.80 -1.98 12.33
N SER A 63 15.53 -1.94 11.03
CA SER A 63 14.56 -1.03 10.45
C SER A 63 13.15 -1.46 10.88
N CYS A 64 13.01 -1.84 12.15
CA CYS A 64 11.97 -1.35 13.02
C CYS A 64 12.07 0.20 13.02
N SER A 65 11.82 0.80 11.84
CA SER A 65 11.18 2.09 11.78
C SER A 65 10.05 1.97 12.78
N LYS A 66 10.00 2.87 13.75
CA LYS A 66 9.01 2.88 14.81
C LYS A 66 7.62 2.80 14.15
N ARG A 67 7.14 1.58 13.87
CA ARG A 67 5.75 1.28 13.60
C ARG A 67 5.11 1.70 14.89
N SER A 68 4.58 2.92 14.93
CA SER A 68 4.12 3.51 16.17
C SER A 68 3.19 2.48 16.80
N ASN A 69 3.54 2.02 17.99
CA ASN A 69 2.78 1.07 18.80
C ASN A 69 1.49 1.73 19.30
N HIS A 70 0.72 2.32 18.39
CA HIS A 70 -0.57 2.91 18.63
C HIS A 70 -1.45 2.64 17.41
N GLN A 71 -2.39 1.73 17.64
CA GLN A 71 -3.68 1.63 16.98
C GLN A 71 -3.76 0.72 15.76
N TYR A 72 -4.29 -0.48 16.01
CA TYR A 72 -5.17 -1.23 15.10
C TYR A 72 -6.42 -0.42 14.64
N THR A 73 -6.37 0.92 14.58
CA THR A 73 -7.55 1.79 14.55
C THR A 73 -7.50 2.88 13.49
N ARG A 74 -6.80 2.68 12.36
CA ARG A 74 -7.05 3.44 11.12
C ARG A 74 -6.44 2.75 9.91
N ALA A 75 -7.25 2.02 9.16
CA ALA A 75 -6.92 1.69 7.77
C ALA A 75 -6.76 3.01 7.01
N SER A 76 -5.55 3.36 6.58
CA SER A 76 -5.38 4.54 5.74
C SER A 76 -5.77 4.18 4.30
N ALA A 77 -6.46 5.09 3.61
CA ALA A 77 -6.73 4.93 2.19
C ALA A 77 -5.43 4.75 1.37
N LEU A 78 -4.33 5.30 1.87
CA LEU A 78 -3.01 5.14 1.28
C LEU A 78 -2.51 3.69 1.32
N GLU A 79 -2.52 3.04 2.48
CA GLU A 79 -2.18 1.62 2.59
C GLU A 79 -3.12 0.78 1.74
N ALA A 80 -4.41 1.11 1.71
CA ALA A 80 -5.36 0.38 0.89
C ALA A 80 -5.08 0.52 -0.62
N ILE A 81 -4.67 1.70 -1.09
CA ILE A 81 -4.23 1.90 -2.48
C ILE A 81 -2.96 1.08 -2.76
N LEU A 82 -2.00 1.05 -1.85
CA LEU A 82 -0.80 0.22 -2.01
C LEU A 82 -1.14 -1.28 -2.04
N GLY A 83 -2.07 -1.72 -1.18
CA GLY A 83 -2.56 -3.10 -1.17
C GLY A 83 -3.36 -3.46 -2.42
N ALA A 84 -4.12 -2.51 -2.97
CA ALA A 84 -4.81 -2.65 -4.25
C ALA A 84 -3.81 -2.85 -5.40
N VAL A 85 -2.75 -2.03 -5.47
CA VAL A 85 -1.69 -2.15 -6.47
C VAL A 85 -0.97 -3.49 -6.34
N TRP A 86 -0.62 -3.89 -5.12
CA TRP A 86 0.02 -5.19 -4.85
C TRP A 86 -0.83 -6.36 -5.35
N PHE A 87 -2.14 -6.33 -5.06
CA PHE A 87 -3.05 -7.40 -5.45
C PHE A 87 -3.30 -7.42 -6.96
N ASP A 88 -3.55 -6.26 -7.57
CA ASP A 88 -3.83 -6.11 -9.00
C ASP A 88 -2.62 -6.44 -9.90
N SER A 89 -1.41 -6.17 -9.41
CA SER A 89 -0.15 -6.48 -10.11
C SER A 89 0.34 -7.93 -9.93
N ASN A 90 -0.50 -8.82 -9.39
CA ASN A 90 -0.13 -10.21 -9.08
C ASN A 90 1.10 -10.31 -8.15
N MET A 91 1.11 -9.50 -7.09
CA MET A 91 2.17 -9.45 -6.07
C MET A 91 3.53 -8.94 -6.58
N ASP A 92 3.53 -7.98 -7.53
CA ASP A 92 4.75 -7.31 -8.00
C ASP A 92 5.19 -6.21 -7.03
N ILE A 93 6.30 -6.44 -6.32
CA ILE A 93 6.85 -5.47 -5.35
C ILE A 93 7.37 -4.21 -6.02
N HIS A 94 7.84 -4.33 -7.26
CA HIS A 94 8.33 -3.19 -8.00
C HIS A 94 7.19 -2.27 -8.43
N ALA A 95 5.97 -2.79 -8.63
CA ALA A 95 4.78 -1.97 -8.86
C ALA A 95 4.46 -1.10 -7.63
N VAL A 96 4.48 -1.70 -6.45
CA VAL A 96 4.28 -0.99 -5.18
C VAL A 96 5.37 0.06 -4.97
N ASP A 97 6.63 -0.26 -5.27
CA ASP A 97 7.74 0.70 -5.17
C ASP A 97 7.60 1.88 -6.14
N ARG A 98 7.18 1.64 -7.39
CA ARG A 98 6.92 2.71 -8.36
C ARG A 98 5.85 3.68 -7.83
N VAL A 99 4.76 3.15 -7.29
CA VAL A 99 3.68 3.95 -6.70
C VAL A 99 4.14 4.68 -5.44
N ARG A 100 4.87 4.01 -4.55
CA ARG A 100 5.45 4.60 -3.33
C ARG A 100 6.35 5.79 -3.67
N LYS A 101 7.25 5.62 -4.64
CA LYS A 101 8.15 6.68 -5.12
C LYS A 101 7.37 7.85 -5.73
N LYS A 102 6.35 7.56 -6.53
CA LYS A 102 5.49 8.59 -7.14
C LYS A 102 4.73 9.42 -6.10
N LEU A 103 4.36 8.79 -4.99
CA LEU A 103 3.69 9.43 -3.84
C LEU A 103 4.66 10.13 -2.87
N GLY A 104 5.98 10.08 -3.11
CA GLY A 104 6.98 10.72 -2.26
C GLY A 104 7.20 10.02 -0.91
N LEU A 105 6.93 8.71 -0.86
CA LEU A 105 7.02 7.88 0.36
C LEU A 105 8.32 7.05 0.41
N ASP A 106 9.28 7.34 -0.47
CA ASP A 106 10.64 6.81 -0.32
C ASP A 106 11.36 7.57 0.82
N PRO A 107 12.18 6.89 1.64
CA PRO A 107 13.02 7.55 2.64
C PRO A 107 14.08 8.46 2.02
#